data_AF-A0A834E0M0-F1
#
_entry.id   AF-A0A834E0M0-F1
#
_cell.length_a   1.000
_cell.length_b   1.000
_cell.length_c   1.000
_cell.angle_alpha   90.00
_cell.angle_beta   90.00
_cell.angle_gamma   90.00
#
_symmetry.space_group_name_H-M   'P 1'
#
loop_
_entity.id
_entity.type
_entity.pdbx_description
1 polymer ?
#
loop_
_entity_poly.entity_id
_entity_poly.type
_entity_poly.pdbx_seq_one_letter_code
_entity_poly.pdbx_strand_id
1 'polypeptide(L)'
;MFHVSFRYIFGIPPLILVLLPVTSSDCEIEGKNGEEYQHIIMVSFKELEHIRENASNCLNNEPNFLKRHSCDDDKEATFLKTAARKLKQFVKMNIHEDFKHHLSVVSQGTLKLLNCTRKDKEKKQPSLGEAQPTKNLEEKKSLREQKRQDEMCFLKILLEKIKTCWNKILRGTKEH
;
A
#
# COMPACT_ATOMS: atom_id res chain seq x y z
N MET A 1 -15.73 -57.34 9.63
CA MET A 1 -14.41 -56.70 9.54
C MET A 1 -14.66 -55.28 9.06
N PHE A 2 -14.47 -54.21 9.84
CA PHE A 2 -13.25 -53.82 10.55
C PHE A 2 -13.51 -53.34 11.98
N HIS A 3 -12.54 -53.65 12.83
CA HIS A 3 -12.42 -53.27 14.22
C HIS A 3 -11.29 -52.25 14.31
N VAL A 4 -11.56 -51.00 14.71
CA VAL A 4 -10.58 -50.16 15.42
C VAL A 4 -11.32 -49.18 16.33
N SER A 5 -11.50 -49.57 17.59
CA SER A 5 -11.83 -48.64 18.67
C SER A 5 -10.53 -48.02 19.18
N PHE A 6 -10.30 -46.73 18.93
CA PHE A 6 -9.24 -45.98 19.62
C PHE A 6 -9.76 -45.55 21.00
N ARG A 7 -9.33 -46.26 22.05
CA ARG A 7 -9.52 -45.82 23.43
C ARG A 7 -8.53 -44.70 23.74
N TYR A 8 -9.04 -43.49 23.91
CA TYR A 8 -8.31 -42.32 24.40
C TYR A 8 -8.08 -42.49 25.91
N ILE A 9 -6.84 -42.80 26.30
CA ILE A 9 -6.42 -43.03 27.68
C ILE A 9 -5.39 -41.92 28.02
N PHE A 10 -5.75 -41.08 28.99
CA PHE A 10 -4.96 -40.03 29.65
C PHE A 10 -4.55 -38.76 28.83
N GLY A 11 -5.29 -37.67 29.06
CA GLY A 11 -4.92 -36.78 30.17
C GLY A 11 -3.81 -35.74 29.97
N ILE A 12 -3.71 -35.09 28.81
CA ILE A 12 -2.95 -33.83 28.70
C ILE A 12 -3.85 -32.79 28.02
N PRO A 13 -4.29 -31.71 28.70
CA PRO A 13 -4.86 -30.58 27.98
C PRO A 13 -3.75 -30.07 27.05
N PRO A 14 -4.00 -29.84 25.75
CA PRO A 14 -3.01 -29.19 24.91
C PRO A 14 -2.92 -27.72 25.32
N LEU A 15 -2.32 -27.45 26.49
CA LEU A 15 -1.78 -26.16 26.90
C LEU A 15 -0.44 -25.93 26.19
N ILE A 16 -0.39 -26.27 24.91
CA ILE A 16 0.57 -25.67 24.02
C ILE A 16 -0.16 -24.50 23.39
N LEU A 17 -0.31 -23.43 24.17
CA LEU A 17 -0.27 -22.08 23.64
C LEU A 17 1.12 -21.93 23.05
N VAL A 18 1.32 -22.52 21.86
CA VAL A 18 2.42 -22.17 20.98
C VAL A 18 2.22 -20.67 20.82
N LEU A 19 3.08 -19.89 21.46
CA LEU A 19 3.36 -18.52 21.06
C LEU A 19 3.94 -18.63 19.64
N LEU A 20 3.08 -18.94 18.67
CA LEU A 20 3.34 -18.66 17.28
C LEU A 20 3.63 -17.17 17.31
N PRO A 21 4.80 -16.72 16.83
CA PRO A 21 5.05 -15.31 16.74
C PRO A 21 3.86 -14.71 16.00
N VAL A 22 3.07 -13.91 16.73
CA VAL A 22 1.98 -13.10 16.20
C VAL A 22 2.57 -12.49 14.95
N THR A 23 2.02 -12.87 13.79
CA THR A 23 2.65 -12.72 12.48
C THR A 23 3.35 -11.38 12.37
N SER A 24 4.64 -11.36 12.71
CA SER A 24 5.46 -10.17 12.63
C SER A 24 5.45 -9.81 11.16
N SER A 25 5.24 -8.53 10.86
CA SER A 25 5.27 -8.13 9.48
C SER A 25 6.63 -8.49 8.89
N ASP A 26 6.67 -9.17 7.73
CA ASP A 26 7.90 -9.57 7.03
C ASP A 26 8.74 -8.35 6.53
N CYS A 27 8.49 -7.15 7.06
CA CYS A 27 9.11 -5.89 6.70
C CYS A 27 9.39 -5.06 7.94
N GLU A 28 10.64 -4.63 8.05
CA GLU A 28 11.09 -3.68 9.05
C GLU A 28 11.52 -2.38 8.35
N ILE A 29 11.50 -1.27 9.08
CA ILE A 29 11.97 0.01 8.58
C ILE A 29 13.48 0.06 8.84
N GLU A 30 14.27 0.13 7.77
CA GLU A 30 15.74 0.11 7.83
C GLU A 30 16.29 1.49 7.50
N GLY A 31 17.21 1.98 8.33
CA GLY A 31 17.84 3.29 8.19
C GLY A 31 17.75 4.13 9.47
N LYS A 32 18.87 4.76 9.82
CA LYS A 32 19.01 5.62 11.02
C LYS A 32 17.90 6.68 11.08
N ASN A 33 17.10 6.63 12.15
CA ASN A 33 16.20 7.67 12.65
C ASN A 33 15.27 8.40 11.64
N GLY A 34 15.05 7.87 10.44
CA GLY A 34 14.20 8.48 9.42
C GLY A 34 14.74 9.78 8.80
N GLU A 35 16.04 10.06 8.92
CA GLU A 35 16.65 11.27 8.32
C GLU A 35 16.62 11.23 6.78
N GLU A 36 16.89 10.06 6.19
CA GLU A 36 16.77 9.85 4.73
C GLU A 36 15.32 10.07 4.24
N TYR A 37 14.34 9.69 5.06
CA TYR A 37 12.93 9.98 4.80
C TYR A 37 12.66 11.50 4.85
N GLN A 38 13.15 12.19 5.88
CA GLN A 38 12.92 13.64 6.01
C GLN A 38 13.46 14.43 4.84
N HIS A 39 14.66 14.11 4.33
CA HIS A 39 15.26 14.93 3.29
C HIS A 39 14.72 14.61 1.89
N ILE A 40 14.60 13.34 1.51
CA ILE A 40 14.31 12.95 0.12
C ILE A 40 12.80 12.90 -0.15
N ILE A 41 12.04 12.32 0.79
CA ILE A 41 10.62 12.04 0.59
C ILE A 41 9.78 13.27 0.91
N MET A 42 10.14 14.06 1.92
CA MET A 42 9.39 15.27 2.29
C MET A 42 9.45 16.37 1.21
N VAL A 43 10.61 16.57 0.56
CA VAL A 43 10.75 17.53 -0.55
C VAL A 43 9.84 17.14 -1.70
N SER A 44 9.85 15.85 -2.07
CA SER A 44 8.95 15.34 -3.12
C SER A 44 7.47 15.47 -2.74
N PHE A 45 7.11 15.28 -1.47
CA PHE A 45 5.73 15.50 -1.01
C PHE A 45 5.27 16.96 -1.09
N LYS A 46 6.15 17.93 -0.83
CA LYS A 46 5.81 19.36 -0.98
C LYS A 46 5.48 19.71 -2.42
N GLU A 47 6.27 19.23 -3.38
CA GLU A 47 6.00 19.43 -4.81
C GLU A 47 4.70 18.73 -5.25
N LEU A 48 4.41 17.54 -4.70
CA LEU A 48 3.15 16.83 -4.94
C LEU A 48 1.92 17.54 -4.34
N GLU A 49 2.10 18.34 -3.28
CA GLU A 49 1.01 19.16 -2.68
C GLU A 49 0.62 20.34 -3.56
N HIS A 50 1.55 20.96 -4.29
CA HIS A 50 1.21 22.05 -5.21
C HIS A 50 0.32 21.58 -6.39
N ILE A 51 0.50 20.33 -6.82
CA ILE A 51 -0.31 19.72 -7.88
C ILE A 51 -1.71 19.29 -7.36
N ARG A 52 -1.86 19.13 -6.04
CA ARG A 52 -3.08 18.65 -5.35
C ARG A 52 -4.22 19.66 -5.30
N GLU A 53 -3.92 20.95 -5.42
CA GLU A 53 -4.90 22.05 -5.32
C GLU A 53 -5.82 22.14 -6.54
N ASN A 54 -5.37 21.67 -7.71
CA ASN A 54 -6.15 21.74 -8.96
C ASN A 54 -7.21 20.62 -9.12
N ALA A 55 -7.31 19.68 -8.18
CA ALA A 55 -8.21 18.50 -8.24
C ALA A 55 -9.30 18.53 -7.15
N SER A 56 -10.05 19.63 -7.06
CA SER A 56 -10.99 19.93 -5.95
C SER A 56 -12.25 19.06 -5.85
N ASN A 57 -12.50 18.12 -6.78
CA ASN A 57 -13.80 17.47 -6.91
C ASN A 57 -13.81 15.98 -6.46
N CYS A 58 -12.91 15.59 -5.56
CA CYS A 58 -12.85 14.21 -5.08
C CYS A 58 -13.91 13.92 -4.02
N LEU A 59 -14.59 12.78 -4.12
CA LEU A 59 -15.48 12.30 -3.07
C LEU A 59 -14.68 11.88 -1.84
N ASN A 60 -15.16 12.24 -0.64
CA ASN A 60 -14.50 11.96 0.64
C ASN A 60 -14.57 10.48 1.09
N ASN A 61 -15.03 9.58 0.21
CA ASN A 61 -15.20 8.17 0.56
C ASN A 61 -13.84 7.47 0.64
N GLU A 62 -13.59 6.75 1.74
CA GLU A 62 -12.33 6.03 1.87
C GLU A 62 -12.24 4.88 0.84
N PRO A 63 -11.21 4.87 -0.01
CA PRO A 63 -11.00 3.82 -1.00
C PRO A 63 -10.86 2.43 -0.37
N ASN A 64 -11.42 1.41 -1.02
CA ASN A 64 -11.33 0.01 -0.55
C ASN A 64 -9.90 -0.49 -0.33
N PHE A 65 -8.93 0.03 -1.09
CA PHE A 65 -7.52 -0.27 -0.88
C PHE A 65 -7.04 0.18 0.50
N LEU A 66 -7.41 1.39 0.94
CA LEU A 66 -7.00 1.95 2.23
C LEU A 66 -7.75 1.30 3.39
N LYS A 67 -8.98 0.84 3.18
CA LYS A 67 -9.71 0.00 4.16
C LYS A 67 -9.03 -1.35 4.42
N ARG A 68 -8.40 -1.92 3.39
CA ARG A 68 -7.69 -3.22 3.49
C ARG A 68 -6.24 -3.09 3.93
N HIS A 69 -5.64 -1.93 3.66
CA HIS A 69 -4.25 -1.62 3.94
C HIS A 69 -4.22 -0.28 4.68
N SER A 70 -4.30 -0.36 5.99
CA SER A 70 -4.21 0.77 6.91
C SER A 70 -2.82 0.86 7.53
N CYS A 71 -2.43 2.07 7.94
CA CYS A 71 -1.22 2.31 8.73
C CYS A 71 -1.54 2.16 10.23
N ASP A 72 -1.88 0.93 10.62
CA ASP A 72 -2.09 0.59 12.04
C ASP A 72 -0.74 0.43 12.76
N ASP A 73 -0.78 0.43 14.10
CA ASP A 73 0.37 0.07 14.94
C ASP A 73 0.89 -1.32 14.53
N ASP A 74 2.22 -1.48 14.45
CA ASP A 74 2.96 -2.67 14.02
C ASP A 74 2.77 -3.08 12.54
N LYS A 75 2.04 -2.30 11.74
CA LYS A 75 1.78 -2.57 10.32
C LYS A 75 2.25 -1.45 9.40
N GLU A 76 2.92 -0.43 9.91
CA GLU A 76 3.36 0.73 9.15
C GLU A 76 4.28 0.33 7.99
N ALA A 77 5.27 -0.52 8.25
CA ALA A 77 6.19 -1.02 7.22
C ALA A 77 5.46 -1.78 6.10
N THR A 78 4.47 -2.62 6.46
CA THR A 78 3.65 -3.37 5.48
C THR A 78 2.76 -2.46 4.65
N PHE A 79 2.13 -1.48 5.30
CA PHE A 79 1.34 -0.46 4.62
C PHE A 79 2.21 0.31 3.62
N LEU A 80 3.34 0.86 4.07
CA LEU A 80 4.26 1.65 3.24
C LEU A 80 4.80 0.84 2.07
N LYS A 81 5.17 -0.43 2.26
CA LYS A 81 5.58 -1.34 1.17
C LYS A 81 4.47 -1.47 0.12
N THR A 82 3.24 -1.69 0.57
CA THR A 82 2.09 -1.92 -0.30
C THR A 82 1.70 -0.65 -1.05
N ALA A 83 1.69 0.49 -0.35
CA ALA A 83 1.43 1.80 -0.89
C ALA A 83 2.50 2.22 -1.92
N ALA A 84 3.79 2.03 -1.63
CA ALA A 84 4.88 2.34 -2.55
C ALA A 84 4.84 1.51 -3.83
N ARG A 85 4.47 0.22 -3.73
CA ARG A 85 4.21 -0.62 -4.92
C ARG A 85 3.02 -0.13 -5.73
N LYS A 86 1.98 0.40 -5.07
CA LYS A 86 0.84 1.00 -5.73
C LYS A 86 1.23 2.30 -6.45
N LEU A 87 2.03 3.17 -5.83
CA LEU A 87 2.59 4.37 -6.48
C LEU A 87 3.40 4.02 -7.74
N LYS A 88 4.20 2.94 -7.69
CA LYS A 88 4.93 2.45 -8.88
C LYS A 88 4.02 2.09 -10.06
N GLN A 89 2.77 1.70 -9.79
CA GLN A 89 1.77 1.47 -10.85
C GLN A 89 1.28 2.78 -11.47
N PHE A 90 1.11 3.84 -10.67
CA PHE A 90 0.73 5.17 -11.15
C PHE A 90 1.81 5.83 -12.01
N VAL A 91 3.09 5.61 -11.67
CA VAL A 91 4.23 6.07 -12.49
C VAL A 91 4.20 5.49 -13.91
N LYS A 92 3.57 4.32 -14.12
CA LYS A 92 3.41 3.69 -15.44
C LYS A 92 2.20 4.21 -16.22
N MET A 93 1.36 5.03 -15.61
CA MET A 93 0.20 5.65 -16.26
C MET A 93 0.60 6.94 -16.98
N ASN A 94 -0.28 7.43 -17.85
CA ASN A 94 -0.05 8.65 -18.61
C ASN A 94 -0.38 9.90 -17.75
N ILE A 95 0.55 10.26 -16.87
CA ILE A 95 0.51 11.44 -15.97
C ILE A 95 1.62 12.44 -16.35
N HIS A 96 1.54 13.67 -15.87
CA HIS A 96 2.56 14.71 -16.12
C HIS A 96 3.96 14.25 -15.68
N GLU A 97 5.01 14.52 -16.47
CA GLU A 97 6.35 13.95 -16.22
C GLU A 97 6.98 14.42 -14.90
N ASP A 98 6.82 15.69 -14.51
CA ASP A 98 7.33 16.16 -13.21
C ASP A 98 6.64 15.44 -12.03
N PHE A 99 5.33 15.22 -12.16
CA PHE A 99 4.56 14.47 -11.18
C PHE A 99 5.03 13.02 -11.11
N LYS A 100 5.31 12.41 -12.26
CA LYS A 100 5.84 11.05 -12.38
C LYS A 100 7.23 10.90 -11.75
N HIS A 101 8.08 11.91 -11.90
CA HIS A 101 9.39 11.93 -11.25
C HIS A 101 9.26 11.89 -9.72
N HIS A 102 8.48 12.80 -9.13
CA HIS A 102 8.29 12.84 -7.68
C HIS A 102 7.61 11.58 -7.13
N LEU A 103 6.61 11.03 -7.83
CA LEU A 103 6.00 9.74 -7.46
C LEU A 103 7.02 8.60 -7.49
N SER A 104 7.93 8.60 -8.47
CA SER A 104 9.00 7.61 -8.57
C SER A 104 9.97 7.74 -7.40
N VAL A 105 10.38 8.96 -7.04
CA VAL A 105 11.25 9.23 -5.89
C VAL A 105 10.60 8.74 -4.59
N VAL A 106 9.33 9.09 -4.35
CA VAL A 106 8.59 8.65 -3.14
C VAL A 106 8.45 7.13 -3.12
N SER A 107 8.08 6.51 -4.24
CA SER A 107 7.92 5.06 -4.36
C SER A 107 9.22 4.30 -4.10
N GLN A 108 10.30 4.66 -4.80
CA GLN A 108 11.58 3.98 -4.71
C GLN A 108 12.27 4.26 -3.38
N GLY A 109 12.25 5.51 -2.92
CA GLY A 109 12.78 5.91 -1.62
C GLY A 109 12.10 5.14 -0.49
N THR A 110 10.76 5.06 -0.50
CA THR A 110 10.02 4.29 0.51
C THR A 110 10.42 2.81 0.48
N LEU A 111 10.55 2.19 -0.70
CA LEU A 111 10.94 0.78 -0.80
C LEU A 111 12.39 0.53 -0.36
N LYS A 112 13.29 1.50 -0.56
CA LYS A 112 14.70 1.40 -0.14
C LYS A 112 14.85 1.49 1.38
N LEU A 113 14.00 2.26 2.04
CA LEU A 113 13.96 2.41 3.50
C LEU A 113 13.24 1.26 4.22
N LEU A 114 12.72 0.28 3.48
CA LEU A 114 12.03 -0.87 4.05
C LEU A 114 12.85 -2.13 3.78
N ASN A 115 13.34 -2.75 4.84
CA ASN A 115 13.95 -4.08 4.76
C ASN A 115 12.86 -5.13 4.84
N CYS A 116 12.49 -5.66 3.68
CA CYS A 116 11.47 -6.68 3.58
C CYS A 116 12.07 -8.03 3.22
N THR A 117 11.88 -9.02 4.08
CA THR A 117 12.18 -10.41 3.69
C THR A 117 11.24 -10.82 2.56
N ARG A 118 11.85 -11.32 1.49
CA ARG A 118 11.17 -11.58 0.23
C ARG A 118 10.39 -12.89 0.34
N LYS A 119 9.16 -12.85 0.84
CA LYS A 119 8.19 -13.91 0.55
C LYS A 119 7.71 -13.67 -0.89
N ASP A 120 8.41 -14.24 -1.88
CA ASP A 120 7.96 -14.26 -3.27
C ASP A 120 6.67 -15.06 -3.38
N LYS A 121 5.53 -14.44 -3.06
CA LYS A 121 4.24 -14.83 -3.62
C LYS A 121 4.06 -14.01 -4.89
N GLU A 122 4.68 -14.50 -5.95
CA GLU A 122 4.42 -14.10 -7.32
C GLU A 122 2.92 -14.31 -7.58
N LYS A 123 2.13 -13.24 -7.48
CA LYS A 123 0.72 -13.29 -7.89
C LYS A 123 0.70 -13.37 -9.41
N LYS A 124 0.22 -14.53 -9.90
CA LYS A 124 -0.27 -14.74 -11.27
C LYS A 124 -0.94 -13.47 -11.78
N GLN A 125 -0.46 -12.97 -12.91
CA GLN A 125 -1.16 -11.97 -13.71
C GLN A 125 -2.60 -12.46 -13.94
N PRO A 126 -3.63 -11.64 -13.71
CA PRO A 126 -4.94 -11.89 -14.29
C PRO A 126 -4.77 -11.83 -15.81
N SER A 127 -5.02 -12.96 -16.48
CA SER A 127 -5.07 -13.04 -17.93
C SER A 127 -6.17 -12.12 -18.45
N LEU A 128 -5.79 -11.24 -19.38
CA LEU A 128 -6.67 -10.40 -20.16
C LEU A 128 -7.56 -11.31 -21.04
N GLY A 129 -8.79 -11.55 -20.61
CA GLY A 129 -9.80 -12.31 -21.33
C GLY A 129 -10.93 -11.43 -21.85
N GLU A 130 -10.84 -11.12 -23.15
CA GLU A 130 -11.89 -10.83 -24.16
C GLU A 130 -13.00 -9.78 -23.95
N ALA A 131 -13.51 -9.35 -25.10
CA ALA A 131 -14.00 -8.01 -25.38
C ALA A 131 -15.53 -7.88 -25.51
N GLN A 132 -15.98 -6.67 -25.12
CA GLN A 132 -17.19 -5.91 -25.48
C GLN A 132 -18.60 -6.42 -25.12
N PRO A 133 -19.48 -5.45 -24.78
CA PRO A 133 -20.51 -5.04 -25.74
C PRO A 133 -20.36 -3.59 -26.25
N THR A 134 -20.92 -3.36 -27.42
CA THR A 134 -21.08 -2.10 -28.16
C THR A 134 -21.93 -1.08 -27.39
N LYS A 135 -21.33 0.06 -27.00
CA LYS A 135 -22.03 1.31 -26.62
C LYS A 135 -21.26 2.54 -27.12
N ASN A 136 -22.00 3.62 -27.37
CA ASN A 136 -21.66 4.79 -28.20
C ASN A 136 -20.36 5.53 -27.83
N LEU A 137 -19.76 6.19 -28.83
CA LEU A 137 -18.41 6.77 -28.78
C LEU A 137 -18.26 7.92 -27.76
N GLU A 138 -19.32 8.69 -27.49
CA GLU A 138 -19.32 9.78 -26.50
C GLU A 138 -19.37 9.30 -25.05
N GLU A 139 -20.17 8.26 -24.73
CA GLU A 139 -20.21 7.65 -23.39
C GLU A 139 -18.86 7.02 -22.99
N LYS A 140 -18.09 6.52 -23.96
CA LYS A 140 -16.74 5.98 -23.71
C LYS A 140 -15.73 7.07 -23.32
N LYS A 141 -15.91 8.31 -23.79
CA LYS A 141 -14.99 9.43 -23.50
C LYS A 141 -15.22 9.95 -22.09
N SER A 142 -16.47 10.21 -21.71
CA SER A 142 -16.84 10.65 -20.35
C SER A 142 -16.51 9.60 -19.28
N LEU A 143 -16.75 8.31 -19.55
CA LEU A 143 -16.39 7.23 -18.62
C LEU A 143 -14.87 7.09 -18.41
N ARG A 144 -14.07 7.30 -19.47
CA ARG A 144 -12.60 7.31 -19.35
C ARG A 144 -12.09 8.51 -18.57
N GLU A 145 -12.68 9.68 -18.80
CA GLU A 145 -12.38 10.92 -18.08
C GLU A 145 -12.67 10.76 -16.58
N GLN A 146 -13.87 10.25 -16.25
CA GLN A 146 -14.29 10.00 -14.88
C GLN A 146 -13.38 8.98 -14.18
N LYS A 147 -13.03 7.88 -14.87
CA LYS A 147 -12.10 6.89 -14.32
C LYS A 147 -10.72 7.48 -14.01
N ARG A 148 -10.19 8.36 -14.88
CA ARG A 148 -8.92 9.06 -14.62
C ARG A 148 -9.03 10.00 -13.43
N GLN A 149 -10.15 10.70 -13.30
CA GLN A 149 -10.40 11.57 -12.16
C GLN A 149 -10.47 10.76 -10.86
N ASP A 150 -11.16 9.62 -10.85
CA ASP A 150 -11.20 8.70 -9.70
C ASP A 150 -9.82 8.16 -9.34
N GLU A 151 -9.00 7.82 -10.34
CA GLU A 151 -7.61 7.37 -10.17
C GLU A 151 -6.72 8.47 -9.56
N MET A 152 -6.88 9.72 -10.01
CA MET A 152 -6.17 10.87 -9.45
C MET A 152 -6.62 11.18 -8.02
N CYS A 153 -7.92 11.08 -7.73
CA CYS A 153 -8.47 11.22 -6.39
C CYS A 153 -7.93 10.14 -5.46
N PHE A 154 -7.90 8.88 -5.91
CA PHE A 154 -7.29 7.79 -5.16
C PHE A 154 -5.82 8.06 -4.87
N LEU A 155 -5.06 8.51 -5.87
CA LEU A 155 -3.65 8.82 -5.72
C LEU A 155 -3.40 9.94 -4.70
N LYS A 156 -4.23 10.99 -4.72
CA LYS A 156 -4.20 12.09 -3.73
C LYS A 156 -4.37 11.56 -2.31
N ILE A 157 -5.42 10.78 -2.06
CA ILE A 157 -5.69 10.21 -0.73
C ILE A 157 -4.55 9.25 -0.33
N LEU A 158 -4.04 8.45 -1.27
CA LEU A 158 -2.93 7.53 -1.02
C LEU A 158 -1.66 8.29 -0.57
N LEU A 159 -1.30 9.37 -1.27
CA LEU A 159 -0.16 10.21 -0.91
C LEU A 159 -0.31 10.82 0.48
N GLU A 160 -1.49 11.34 0.82
CA GLU A 160 -1.79 11.86 2.16
C GLU A 160 -1.61 10.80 3.23
N LYS A 161 -2.14 9.59 3.02
CA LYS A 161 -2.00 8.49 3.99
C LYS A 161 -0.55 8.02 4.15
N ILE A 162 0.24 8.02 3.08
CA ILE A 162 1.69 7.72 3.15
C ILE A 162 2.41 8.79 3.98
N LYS A 163 2.17 10.08 3.72
CA LYS A 163 2.77 11.20 4.48
C LYS A 163 2.44 11.08 5.98
N THR A 164 1.17 10.85 6.31
CA THR A 164 0.73 10.68 7.70
C THR A 164 1.37 9.47 8.37
N CYS A 165 1.46 8.34 7.66
CA CYS A 165 2.06 7.12 8.20
C CYS A 165 3.53 7.30 8.56
N TRP A 166 4.30 7.95 7.69
CA TRP A 166 5.68 8.27 7.98
C TRP A 166 5.85 9.30 9.10
N ASN A 167 4.96 10.31 9.18
CA ASN A 167 4.98 11.25 10.30
C ASN A 167 4.74 10.56 11.65
N LYS A 168 3.87 9.52 11.68
CA LYS A 168 3.65 8.67 12.85
C LYS A 168 4.93 7.96 13.26
N ILE A 169 5.62 7.31 12.32
CA ILE A 169 6.90 6.61 12.56
C ILE A 169 7.94 7.59 13.11
N LEU A 170 8.14 8.73 12.42
CA LEU A 170 9.13 9.73 12.83
C LEU A 170 8.86 10.34 14.21
N ARG A 171 7.58 10.49 14.59
CA ARG A 171 7.23 11.01 15.91
C ARG A 171 7.56 10.00 17.00
N GLY A 172 7.30 8.71 16.77
CA GLY A 172 7.66 7.63 17.70
C GLY A 172 9.17 7.51 17.93
N THR A 173 10.00 7.82 16.92
CA THR A 173 11.46 7.75 17.05
C THR A 173 12.07 8.87 17.92
N LYS A 174 11.36 9.97 18.18
CA LYS A 174 11.87 11.10 18.99
C LYS A 174 11.74 10.89 20.50
N GLU A 175 11.00 9.88 20.94
CA GLU A 175 10.70 9.64 22.36
C GLU A 175 11.64 8.59 23.01
N HIS A 176 12.70 8.16 22.31
CA HIS A 176 13.73 7.23 22.80
C HIS A 176 15.13 7.84 22.84
#